data_AF-A0AAE0Y589-F1
#
_entry.id   AF-A0AAE0Y589-F1
#
_cell.length_a   1.000
_cell.length_b   1.000
_cell.length_c   1.000
_cell.angle_alpha   90.00
_cell.angle_beta   90.00
_cell.angle_gamma   90.00
#
_symmetry.space_group_name_H-M   'P 1'
#
loop_
_entity.id
_entity.type
_entity.pdbx_description
1 polymer ?
#
loop_
_entity_poly.entity_id
_entity_poly.type
_entity_poly.pdbx_seq_one_letter_code
_entity_poly.pdbx_strand_id
1 'polypeptide(L)'
;MEVDSVHATIERHLKNMDVYSPFDYVNLINYSRLNPSPYNVKNLTFRFFRDFEKFDQGAIKSIKPSKSENVTSICALRYSEDGSLSFKLNSAMTGRCYHWAEKISFQ
;
A
#
# COMPACT_ATOMS: atom_id res chain seq x y z
N MET A 1 -1.38 24.03 -23.23
CA MET A 1 -2.29 23.64 -22.14
C MET A 1 -1.43 23.53 -20.89
N GLU A 2 -1.50 24.51 -19.98
CA GLU A 2 -0.79 24.41 -18.72
C GLU A 2 -1.62 23.52 -17.79
N VAL A 3 -1.27 22.24 -17.75
CA VAL A 3 -1.78 21.33 -16.73
C VAL A 3 -1.12 21.77 -15.43
N ASP A 4 -1.87 22.50 -14.61
CA ASP A 4 -1.46 22.98 -13.28
C ASP A 4 -1.44 21.79 -12.30
N SER A 5 -0.52 20.85 -12.55
CA SER A 5 -0.30 19.74 -11.64
C SER A 5 0.43 20.26 -10.42
N VAL A 6 -0.05 19.87 -9.24
CA VAL A 6 0.58 20.19 -7.94
C VAL A 6 2.09 19.87 -7.98
N HIS A 7 2.44 18.77 -8.65
CA HIS A 7 3.82 18.35 -8.86
C HIS A 7 4.66 19.39 -9.61
N ALA A 8 4.19 19.87 -10.77
CA ALA A 8 4.92 20.85 -11.58
C ALA A 8 5.10 22.21 -10.87
N THR A 9 4.15 22.59 -10.01
CA THR A 9 4.21 23.85 -9.25
C THR A 9 5.21 23.76 -8.09
N ILE A 10 5.24 22.62 -7.39
CA ILE A 10 6.25 22.34 -6.36
C ILE A 10 7.65 22.27 -6.98
N GLU A 11 7.82 21.54 -8.10
CA GLU A 11 9.11 21.37 -8.75
C GLU A 11 9.70 22.70 -9.25
N ARG A 12 8.86 23.58 -9.83
CA ARG A 12 9.26 24.93 -10.22
C ARG A 12 9.73 25.77 -9.04
N HIS A 13 9.08 25.62 -7.89
CA HIS A 13 9.43 26.37 -6.68
C HIS A 13 10.71 25.84 -6.01
N LEU A 14 10.91 24.51 -6.00
CA LEU A 14 12.10 23.87 -5.44
C LEU A 14 13.37 24.10 -6.26
N LYS A 15 13.24 24.45 -7.54
CA LYS A 15 14.38 24.66 -8.43
C LYS A 15 15.23 25.84 -7.93
N ASN A 16 16.52 25.58 -7.71
CA ASN A 16 17.51 26.54 -7.18
C ASN A 16 17.31 26.93 -5.70
N MET A 17 16.59 26.12 -4.91
CA MET A 17 16.56 26.25 -3.46
C MET A 17 17.41 25.17 -2.81
N ASP A 18 18.27 25.57 -1.88
CA ASP A 18 19.03 24.62 -1.07
C ASP A 18 18.16 24.10 0.08
N VAL A 19 18.03 22.78 0.16
CA VAL A 19 17.28 22.11 1.23
C VAL A 19 18.27 21.41 2.15
N TYR A 20 18.40 21.92 3.37
CA TYR A 20 19.34 21.39 4.37
C TYR A 20 18.67 20.40 5.33
N SER A 21 17.36 20.50 5.51
CA SER A 21 16.57 19.59 6.36
C SER A 21 15.32 19.06 5.65
N PRO A 22 14.95 17.78 5.85
CA PRO A 22 13.67 17.25 5.38
C PRO A 22 12.45 18.04 5.86
N PHE A 23 12.56 18.70 7.03
CA PHE A 23 11.49 19.53 7.58
C PHE A 23 11.22 20.78 6.72
N ASP A 24 12.24 21.27 6.01
CA ASP A 24 12.11 22.47 5.18
C ASP A 24 11.18 22.24 3.99
N TYR A 25 11.07 21.00 3.50
CA TYR A 25 10.13 20.63 2.44
C TYR A 25 8.68 20.97 2.79
N VAL A 26 8.30 20.88 4.06
CA VAL A 26 6.93 21.18 4.50
C VAL A 26 6.59 22.64 4.24
N ASN A 27 7.53 23.52 4.58
CA ASN A 27 7.39 24.95 4.37
C ASN A 27 7.44 25.26 2.87
N LEU A 28 8.40 24.69 2.14
CA LEU A 28 8.57 24.91 0.71
C LEU A 28 7.33 24.48 -0.10
N ILE A 29 6.72 23.35 0.25
CA ILE A 29 5.51 22.87 -0.41
C ILE A 29 4.29 23.73 -0.01
N ASN A 30 4.17 24.17 1.25
CA ASN A 30 3.08 25.09 1.63
C ASN A 30 3.12 26.37 0.79
N TYR A 31 4.31 26.94 0.58
CA TYR A 31 4.51 28.21 -0.13
C TYR A 31 4.65 28.09 -1.66
N SER A 32 4.71 26.87 -2.22
CA SER A 32 4.93 26.69 -3.66
C SER A 32 3.78 27.23 -4.52
N ARG A 33 2.57 27.38 -3.97
CA ARG A 33 1.42 27.97 -4.65
C ARG A 33 0.86 29.13 -3.82
N LEU A 34 0.82 30.33 -4.38
CA LEU A 34 0.27 31.51 -3.70
C LEU A 34 -1.20 31.76 -4.07
N ASN A 35 -1.55 31.60 -5.35
CA ASN A 35 -2.91 31.79 -5.87
C ASN A 35 -3.48 30.45 -6.35
N PRO A 36 -4.76 30.10 -6.08
CA PRO A 36 -5.73 30.83 -5.26
C PRO A 36 -5.45 30.76 -3.74
N SER A 37 -4.64 29.81 -3.27
CA SER A 37 -4.19 29.72 -1.88
C SER A 37 -3.00 28.78 -1.71
N PRO A 38 -2.20 28.93 -0.63
CA PRO A 38 -1.20 27.97 -0.18
C PRO A 38 -1.72 26.53 -0.11
N TYR A 39 -0.82 25.57 -0.34
CA TYR A 39 -1.16 24.17 -0.08
C TYR A 39 -1.30 23.92 1.42
N ASN A 40 -2.08 22.91 1.78
CA ASN A 40 -2.19 22.44 3.17
C ASN A 40 -1.37 21.15 3.29
N VAL A 41 -0.12 21.29 3.75
CA VAL A 41 0.79 20.15 3.93
C VAL A 41 0.59 19.54 5.32
N LYS A 42 0.27 18.25 5.36
CA LYS A 42 0.16 17.48 6.60
C LYS A 42 1.41 16.63 6.80
N ASN A 43 2.08 16.84 7.92
CA ASN A 43 3.18 15.97 8.34
C ASN A 43 2.65 14.62 8.80
N LEU A 44 3.12 13.57 8.15
CA LEU A 44 2.81 12.21 8.55
C LEU A 44 3.65 11.88 9.79
N THR A 45 2.98 11.54 10.88
CA THR A 45 3.64 11.09 12.11
C THR A 45 3.62 9.56 12.18
N PHE A 46 4.35 8.97 13.12
CA PHE A 46 4.34 7.52 13.36
C PHE A 46 2.93 6.93 13.52
N ARG A 47 1.96 7.76 13.96
CA ARG A 47 0.54 7.39 14.11
C ARG A 47 -0.19 7.20 12.78
N PHE A 48 0.33 7.73 11.68
CA PHE A 48 -0.25 7.55 10.35
C PHE A 48 -0.06 6.12 9.84
N PHE A 49 1.11 5.54 10.14
CA PHE A 49 1.43 4.19 9.71
C PHE A 49 0.64 3.19 10.55
N ARG A 50 0.24 2.09 9.91
CA ARG A 50 -0.39 0.99 10.60
C ARG A 50 0.62 0.40 11.60
N ASP A 51 0.20 0.29 12.84
CA ASP A 51 0.97 -0.36 13.90
C ASP A 51 0.98 -1.87 13.66
N PHE A 52 2.11 -2.39 13.18
CA PHE A 52 2.27 -3.81 12.90
C PHE A 52 2.50 -4.66 14.17
N GLU A 53 2.88 -4.06 15.29
CA GLU A 53 2.97 -4.78 16.57
C GLU A 53 1.57 -5.09 17.11
N LYS A 54 0.61 -4.19 16.88
CA LYS A 54 -0.81 -4.42 17.19
C LYS A 54 -1.54 -5.22 16.11
N PHE A 55 -0.85 -5.62 15.04
CA PHE A 55 -1.43 -6.33 13.90
C PHE A 55 -1.47 -7.85 14.09
N ASP A 56 -1.53 -8.32 15.33
CA ASP A 56 -1.65 -9.75 15.67
C ASP A 56 -3.00 -10.37 15.24
N GLN A 57 -4.03 -9.54 15.07
CA GLN A 57 -5.39 -9.97 14.68
C GLN A 57 -5.67 -9.84 13.18
N GLY A 58 -4.83 -9.09 12.44
CA GLY A 58 -5.03 -8.82 11.01
C GLY A 58 -4.01 -9.50 10.10
N ALA A 59 -2.93 -10.06 10.65
CA ALA A 59 -1.93 -10.77 9.89
C ALA A 59 -2.38 -12.20 9.54
N ILE A 60 -2.08 -12.62 8.32
CA ILE A 60 -2.32 -13.99 7.88
C ILE A 60 -1.32 -14.90 8.59
N LYS A 61 -1.76 -15.58 9.66
CA LYS A 61 -0.90 -16.47 10.47
C LYS A 61 -0.26 -17.58 9.64
N SER A 62 -1.00 -18.10 8.65
CA SER A 62 -0.51 -19.14 7.76
C SER A 62 -1.38 -19.23 6.51
N ILE A 63 -0.75 -19.40 5.35
CA ILE A 63 -1.42 -19.73 4.08
C ILE A 63 -1.53 -21.27 3.92
N LYS A 64 -0.95 -22.06 4.84
CA LYS A 64 -1.01 -23.52 4.78
C LYS A 64 -2.43 -24.02 5.07
N PRO A 65 -3.02 -24.85 4.18
CA PRO A 65 -4.33 -25.45 4.43
C PRO A 65 -4.29 -26.50 5.57
N SER A 66 -3.14 -27.15 5.78
CA SER A 66 -2.94 -28.12 6.86
C SER A 66 -1.50 -28.12 7.37
N LYS A 67 -1.26 -28.69 8.57
CA LYS A 67 0.08 -28.77 9.19
C LYS A 67 1.09 -29.53 8.30
N SER A 68 0.64 -30.58 7.62
CA SER A 68 1.46 -31.50 6.83
C SER A 68 1.70 -31.06 5.38
N GLU A 69 0.92 -30.10 4.86
CA GLU A 69 0.95 -29.77 3.43
C GLU A 69 1.56 -28.38 3.20
N ASN A 70 2.61 -28.34 2.38
CA ASN A 70 3.29 -27.10 2.03
C ASN A 70 2.74 -26.55 0.72
N VAL A 71 2.48 -25.24 0.69
CA VAL A 71 1.97 -24.53 -0.48
C VAL A 71 3.18 -24.09 -1.31
N THR A 72 3.58 -24.91 -2.29
CA THR A 72 4.84 -24.71 -3.04
C THR A 72 4.67 -23.88 -4.32
N SER A 73 3.45 -23.78 -4.85
CA SER A 73 3.19 -23.16 -6.16
C SER A 73 1.98 -22.24 -6.13
N ILE A 74 2.06 -21.10 -5.44
CA ILE A 74 1.00 -20.08 -5.44
C ILE A 74 1.05 -19.29 -6.77
N CYS A 75 -0.10 -19.14 -7.41
CA CYS A 75 -0.29 -18.32 -8.62
C CYS A 75 -1.01 -17.01 -8.36
N ALA A 76 -2.00 -17.01 -7.46
CA ALA A 76 -2.78 -15.81 -7.17
C ALA A 76 -3.25 -15.82 -5.72
N LEU A 77 -3.36 -14.62 -5.13
CA LEU A 77 -3.94 -14.36 -3.83
C LEU A 77 -5.11 -13.39 -4.02
N ARG A 78 -6.22 -13.65 -3.34
CA ARG A 78 -7.40 -12.78 -3.32
C ARG A 78 -7.74 -12.44 -1.88
N TYR A 79 -7.72 -11.16 -1.57
CA TYR A 79 -8.25 -10.61 -0.34
C TYR A 79 -9.73 -10.27 -0.56
N SER A 80 -10.62 -10.81 0.27
CA SER A 80 -12.04 -10.46 0.28
C SER A 80 -12.31 -9.33 1.27
N GLU A 81 -13.38 -8.57 1.05
CA GLU A 81 -13.82 -7.50 1.97
C GLU A 81 -14.17 -8.04 3.36
N ASP A 82 -14.58 -9.31 3.44
CA ASP A 82 -14.85 -10.05 4.68
C ASP A 82 -13.57 -10.37 5.51
N GLY A 83 -12.40 -9.97 5.03
CA GLY A 83 -11.10 -10.29 5.63
C GLY A 83 -10.57 -11.68 5.27
N SER A 84 -11.34 -12.55 4.63
CA SER A 84 -10.87 -13.88 4.22
C SER A 84 -9.82 -13.81 3.08
N LEU A 85 -8.81 -14.67 3.14
CA LEU A 85 -7.84 -14.85 2.05
C LEU A 85 -8.19 -16.13 1.27
N SER A 86 -8.24 -16.03 -0.05
CA SER A 86 -8.29 -17.19 -0.96
C SER A 86 -7.02 -17.22 -1.80
N PHE A 87 -6.51 -18.42 -2.09
CA PHE A 87 -5.31 -18.59 -2.94
C PHE A 87 -5.59 -19.56 -4.09
N LYS A 88 -4.85 -19.38 -5.18
CA LYS A 88 -4.88 -20.25 -6.36
C LYS A 88 -3.51 -20.89 -6.54
N LEU A 89 -3.47 -22.19 -6.73
CA LEU A 89 -2.25 -22.93 -7.03
C LEU A 89 -1.98 -22.97 -8.55
N ASN A 90 -0.70 -23.07 -8.93
CA ASN A 90 -0.31 -23.35 -10.30
C ASN A 90 -0.57 -24.82 -10.61
N SER A 91 -1.67 -25.10 -11.31
CA SER A 91 -1.95 -26.45 -11.81
C SER A 91 -1.12 -26.74 -13.06
N ALA A 92 0.18 -26.97 -12.90
CA ALA A 92 0.89 -27.78 -13.88
C ALA A 92 0.45 -29.24 -13.65
N MET A 93 -0.39 -29.77 -14.54
CA MET A 93 -0.89 -31.16 -14.56
C MET A 93 -2.06 -31.47 -13.61
N THR A 94 -3.28 -31.18 -14.04
CA THR A 94 -4.40 -32.14 -14.19
C THR A 94 -5.66 -31.35 -14.55
N GLY A 95 -6.38 -31.81 -15.58
CA GLY A 95 -7.55 -31.15 -16.15
C GLY A 95 -8.78 -31.12 -15.23
N ARG A 96 -8.69 -30.48 -14.07
CA ARG A 96 -9.83 -30.13 -13.23
C ARG A 96 -9.97 -28.61 -13.17
N CYS A 97 -11.17 -28.16 -13.54
CA CYS A 97 -11.56 -26.77 -13.67
C CYS A 97 -11.12 -25.92 -12.47
N TYR A 98 -10.56 -24.74 -12.79
CA TYR A 98 -10.12 -23.73 -11.85
C TYR A 98 -11.25 -23.35 -10.87
N HIS A 99 -11.20 -23.90 -9.66
CA HIS A 99 -11.97 -23.41 -8.53
C HIS A 99 -11.04 -22.63 -7.60
N TRP A 100 -11.53 -21.51 -7.06
CA TRP A 100 -10.88 -20.87 -5.93
C TRP A 100 -10.92 -21.86 -4.77
N ALA A 101 -9.77 -22.39 -4.38
CA ALA A 101 -9.68 -23.31 -3.25
C ALA A 101 -9.80 -22.53 -1.94
N GLU A 102 -10.60 -23.10 -1.04
CA GLU A 102 -10.81 -22.85 0.39
C GLU A 102 -10.69 -21.40 0.92
N LYS A 103 -11.80 -20.91 1.50
CA LYS A 103 -11.81 -19.73 2.35
C LYS A 103 -10.97 -20.02 3.60
N ILE A 104 -9.86 -19.32 3.76
CA ILE A 104 -9.21 -19.20 5.07
C ILE A 104 -9.93 -18.06 5.79
N SER A 105 -10.81 -18.41 6.73
CA SER A 105 -11.46 -17.46 7.64
C SER A 105 -10.55 -17.18 8.83
N PHE A 106 -10.38 -15.91 9.17
CA PHE A 106 -9.65 -15.47 10.36
C PHE A 106 -10.61 -15.47 11.57
N GLN A 107 -10.31 -16.29 12.60
CA GLN A 107 -10.88 -16.17 13.95
C GLN A 107 -9.90 -15.44 14.86
#